data_AF-A0A1V4YXA3-F1
#
_entry.id   AF-A0A1V4YXA3-F1
#
_cell.length_a   1.000
_cell.length_b   1.000
_cell.length_c   1.000
_cell.angle_alpha   90.00
_cell.angle_beta   90.00
_cell.angle_gamma   90.00
#
_symmetry.space_group_name_H-M   'P 1'
#
loop_
_entity.id
_entity.type
_entity.pdbx_description
1 polymer ?
#
loop_
_entity_poly.entity_id
_entity_poly.type
_entity_poly.pdbx_seq_one_letter_code
_entity_poly.pdbx_strand_id
1 'polypeptide(L)'
;MTVTFIEGTAAVLMYLFGGALVLFIYEAYKKTGQRSLIFMAIGFFVLIFGGNLTTLAAAIEEMSFTPGALDQSAARTLSLVIQLIGIVLLIISATRPFGRKE
;
A
#
# COMPACT_ATOMS: atom_id res chain seq x y z
N MET A 1 -16.33 9.38 10.23
CA MET A 1 -16.52 7.91 10.21
C MET A 1 -15.70 7.41 11.38
N THR A 2 -16.30 6.77 12.39
CA THR A 2 -15.55 6.29 13.56
C THR A 2 -14.83 5.01 13.18
N VAL A 3 -13.50 4.96 13.35
CA VAL A 3 -12.72 3.73 13.11
C VAL A 3 -13.01 2.76 14.23
N THR A 4 -13.49 1.56 13.91
CA THR A 4 -13.68 0.55 14.95
C THR A 4 -12.33 0.01 15.43
N PHE A 5 -12.26 -0.46 16.68
CA PHE A 5 -11.05 -1.10 17.22
C PHE A 5 -10.53 -2.23 16.33
N ILE A 6 -11.45 -3.01 15.73
CA ILE A 6 -11.14 -4.11 14.82
C ILE A 6 -10.51 -3.58 13.52
N GLU A 7 -11.11 -2.56 12.90
CA GLU A 7 -10.57 -1.95 11.67
C GLU A 7 -9.20 -1.31 11.92
N GLY A 8 -9.02 -0.59 13.04
CA GLY A 8 -7.74 0.02 13.39
C GLY A 8 -6.66 -1.04 13.61
N THR A 9 -6.98 -2.12 14.33
CA THR A 9 -6.05 -3.24 14.54
C THR A 9 -5.70 -3.93 13.22
N ALA A 10 -6.70 -4.19 12.37
CA ALA A 10 -6.48 -4.79 11.06
C ALA A 10 -5.59 -3.91 10.17
N ALA A 11 -5.78 -2.59 10.16
CA ALA A 11 -4.96 -1.65 9.40
C ALA A 11 -3.50 -1.67 9.88
N VAL A 12 -3.26 -1.68 11.19
CA VAL A 12 -1.89 -1.79 11.75
C VAL A 12 -1.23 -3.10 11.34
N LEU A 13 -1.95 -4.22 11.44
CA LEU A 13 -1.42 -5.53 11.03
C LEU A 13 -1.15 -5.57 9.52
N MET A 14 -2.01 -4.96 8.71
CA MET A 14 -1.81 -4.83 7.26
C MET A 14 -0.55 -4.03 6.94
N TYR A 15 -0.27 -2.93 7.64
CA TYR A 15 0.97 -2.18 7.47
C TYR A 15 2.21 -2.98 7.90
N LEU A 16 2.14 -3.72 9.01
CA LEU A 16 3.26 -4.52 9.51
C LEU A 16 3.56 -5.72 8.61
N PHE A 17 2.57 -6.58 8.36
CA PHE A 17 2.75 -7.77 7.53
C PHE A 17 2.94 -7.43 6.07
N GLY A 18 2.21 -6.42 5.58
CA GLY A 18 2.39 -5.92 4.23
C GLY A 18 3.76 -5.29 4.02
N GLY A 19 4.26 -4.50 4.98
CA GLY A 19 5.61 -3.95 4.96
C GLY A 19 6.68 -5.04 4.97
N ALA A 20 6.52 -6.07 5.81
CA ALA A 20 7.41 -7.22 5.84
C ALA A 20 7.42 -7.97 4.49
N LEU A 21 6.26 -8.18 3.87
CA LEU A 21 6.15 -8.77 2.53
C LEU A 21 6.93 -7.97 1.50
N VAL A 22 6.75 -6.63 1.47
CA VAL A 22 7.47 -5.74 0.55
C VAL A 22 8.99 -5.86 0.74
N LEU A 23 9.46 -5.91 1.98
CA LEU A 23 10.88 -6.10 2.30
C LEU A 23 11.42 -7.44 1.81
N PHE A 24 10.67 -8.53 1.99
CA PHE A 24 11.07 -9.85 1.48
C PHE A 24 11.15 -9.89 -0.05
N ILE A 25 10.19 -9.27 -0.75
CA ILE A 25 10.22 -9.17 -2.21
C ILE A 25 11.43 -8.33 -2.66
N TYR A 26 11.74 -7.23 -1.96
CA TYR A 26 12.90 -6.41 -2.25
C TYR A 26 14.23 -7.14 -1.98
N GLU A 27 14.29 -7.98 -0.95
CA GLU A 27 15.46 -8.82 -0.70
C GLU A 27 15.62 -9.91 -1.79
N ALA A 28 14.51 -10.51 -2.23
CA ALA A 28 14.51 -11.42 -3.38
C ALA A 28 14.97 -10.72 -4.66
N TYR A 29 14.60 -9.45 -4.87
CA TYR A 29 15.13 -8.61 -5.94
C TYR A 29 16.66 -8.47 -5.85
N LYS A 30 17.21 -8.14 -4.67
CA LYS A 30 18.66 -8.02 -4.48
C LYS A 30 19.39 -9.34 -4.77
N LYS A 31 18.80 -10.48 -4.39
CA LYS A 31 19.39 -11.81 -4.58
C LYS A 31 19.35 -12.28 -6.04
N THR A 32 18.26 -12.01 -6.76
CA THR A 32 18.04 -12.52 -8.12
C THR A 32 18.45 -11.52 -9.22
N GLY A 33 18.45 -10.23 -8.93
CA GLY A 33 18.63 -9.14 -9.89
C GLY A 33 17.43 -8.91 -10.82
N GLN A 34 16.30 -9.59 -10.58
CA GLN A 34 15.15 -9.55 -11.49
C GLN A 34 14.34 -8.25 -11.32
N ARG A 35 14.42 -7.34 -12.29
CA ARG A 35 13.72 -6.04 -12.23
C ARG A 35 12.19 -6.16 -12.07
N SER A 36 11.57 -7.28 -12.44
CA SER A 36 10.13 -7.50 -12.15
C SER A 36 9.82 -7.42 -10.65
N LEU A 37 10.69 -7.96 -9.80
CA LEU A 37 10.49 -7.98 -8.35
C LEU A 37 10.49 -6.59 -7.71
N ILE A 38 11.21 -5.61 -8.28
CA ILE A 38 11.14 -4.25 -7.75
C ILE A 38 9.78 -3.60 -8.06
N PHE A 39 9.22 -3.84 -9.25
CA PHE A 39 7.86 -3.39 -9.58
C PHE A 39 6.81 -4.11 -8.72
N MET A 40 7.04 -5.38 -8.41
CA MET A 40 6.20 -6.14 -7.47
C MET A 40 6.22 -5.53 -6.07
N ALA A 41 7.41 -5.26 -5.52
CA ALA A 41 7.58 -4.68 -4.19
C ALA A 41 6.89 -3.31 -4.10
N ILE A 42 7.13 -2.43 -5.08
CA ILE A 42 6.51 -1.10 -5.12
C ILE A 42 4.98 -1.23 -5.31
N GLY A 43 4.52 -2.11 -6.18
CA GLY A 43 3.08 -2.33 -6.41
C GLY A 43 2.34 -2.78 -5.15
N PHE A 44 2.91 -3.75 -4.41
CA PHE A 44 2.34 -4.17 -3.13
C PHE A 44 2.40 -3.06 -2.08
N PHE A 45 3.52 -2.34 -1.98
CA PHE A 45 3.64 -1.21 -1.04
C PHE A 45 2.54 -0.18 -1.27
N VAL A 46 2.35 0.23 -2.52
CA VAL A 46 1.34 1.19 -2.94
C VAL A 46 -0.08 0.66 -2.65
N LEU A 47 -0.34 -0.62 -2.91
CA LEU A 47 -1.64 -1.24 -2.61
C LEU A 47 -1.95 -1.30 -1.12
N ILE A 48 -0.98 -1.70 -0.29
CA ILE A 48 -1.15 -1.78 1.16
C ILE A 48 -1.38 -0.38 1.72
N PHE A 49 -0.61 0.61 1.25
CA PHE A 49 -0.75 1.99 1.69
C PHE A 49 -2.07 2.62 1.26
N GLY A 50 -2.41 2.51 -0.03
CA GLY A 50 -3.68 3.00 -0.58
C GLY A 50 -4.88 2.28 0.02
N GLY A 51 -4.79 0.96 0.24
CA GLY A 51 -5.81 0.13 0.88
C GLY A 51 -6.27 0.63 2.25
N ASN A 52 -5.32 1.13 3.04
CA ASN A 52 -5.53 1.51 4.43
C ASN A 52 -5.55 3.03 4.65
N LEU A 53 -5.41 3.83 3.58
CA LEU A 53 -5.32 5.30 3.66
C LEU A 53 -6.55 5.94 4.29
N THR A 54 -7.75 5.42 3.99
CA THR A 54 -9.01 5.95 4.53
C THR A 54 -9.12 5.70 6.04
N THR A 55 -8.76 4.50 6.50
CA THR A 55 -8.68 4.15 7.91
C THR A 55 -7.64 5.00 8.64
N LEU A 56 -6.47 5.22 8.01
CA LEU A 56 -5.43 6.08 8.56
C LEU A 56 -5.89 7.55 8.66
N ALA A 57 -6.54 8.09 7.62
CA ALA A 57 -7.07 9.45 7.62
C ALA A 57 -8.13 9.64 8.72
N ALA A 58 -9.03 8.68 8.89
CA ALA A 58 -10.04 8.71 9.95
C ALA A 58 -9.40 8.61 11.35
N ALA A 59 -8.38 7.77 11.55
CA ALA A 59 -7.66 7.67 12.81
C ALA A 59 -6.89 8.96 13.15
N ILE A 60 -6.29 9.62 12.16
CA ILE A 60 -5.62 10.92 12.35
C ILE A 60 -6.64 12.00 12.71
N GLU A 61 -7.81 12.03 12.06
CA GLU A 61 -8.87 12.99 12.37
C GLU A 61 -9.35 12.83 13.83
N GLU A 62 -9.51 11.59 14.30
CA GLU A 62 -9.87 11.28 15.69
C GLU A 62 -8.82 11.74 16.70
N MET A 63 -7.52 11.59 16.38
CA MET A 63 -6.42 12.04 17.24
C MET A 63 -6.18 13.56 17.21
N SER A 64 -6.57 14.25 16.13
CA SER A 64 -6.18 15.66 15.91
C SER A 64 -7.08 16.67 16.61
N PHE A 65 -8.10 16.26 17.37
CA PHE A 65 -9.08 17.12 18.07
C PHE A 65 -9.70 18.26 17.23
N THR A 66 -9.57 18.18 15.90
CA THR A 66 -9.98 19.21 14.93
C THR A 66 -10.95 18.54 13.96
N PRO A 67 -12.25 18.50 14.28
CA PRO A 67 -13.26 17.85 13.46
C PRO A 67 -13.33 18.50 12.07
N GLY A 68 -13.28 17.72 10.99
CA GLY A 68 -13.41 18.23 9.62
C GLY A 68 -12.11 18.74 8.98
N ALA A 69 -10.94 18.49 9.57
CA ALA A 69 -9.66 18.87 8.98
C ALA A 69 -9.28 18.04 7.74
N LEU A 70 -9.87 16.84 7.57
CA LEU A 70 -9.59 15.94 6.46
C LEU A 70 -10.86 15.68 5.64
N ASP A 71 -10.83 16.02 4.35
CA ASP A 71 -11.89 15.67 3.42
C ASP A 71 -11.88 14.16 3.14
N GLN A 72 -12.85 13.47 3.73
CA GLN A 72 -13.04 12.03 3.60
C GLN A 72 -13.33 11.59 2.16
N SER A 73 -13.94 12.45 1.34
CA SER A 73 -14.17 12.20 -0.08
C SER A 73 -12.85 12.22 -0.86
N ALA A 74 -12.00 13.22 -0.57
CA ALA A 74 -10.67 13.31 -1.13
C ALA A 74 -9.79 12.12 -0.72
N ALA A 75 -9.83 11.70 0.55
CA ALA A 75 -9.08 10.54 1.05
C ALA A 75 -9.49 9.23 0.34
N ARG A 76 -10.80 9.01 0.12
CA ARG A 76 -11.30 7.86 -0.65
C ARG A 76 -10.88 7.91 -2.12
N THR A 77 -10.96 9.08 -2.73
CA THR A 77 -10.55 9.26 -4.13
C THR A 77 -9.06 8.98 -4.30
N LEU A 78 -8.22 9.52 -3.41
CA LEU A 78 -6.78 9.26 -3.39
C LEU A 78 -6.47 7.78 -3.14
N SER A 79 -7.19 7.15 -2.20
CA SER A 79 -7.07 5.71 -1.94
C SER A 79 -7.27 4.89 -3.21
N LEU A 80 -8.34 5.17 -3.98
CA LEU A 80 -8.63 4.46 -5.23
C LEU A 80 -7.55 4.70 -6.30
N VAL A 81 -7.10 5.94 -6.46
CA VAL A 81 -6.06 6.30 -7.44
C VAL A 81 -4.73 5.60 -7.09
N ILE A 82 -4.33 5.63 -5.82
CA ILE A 82 -3.13 4.95 -5.33
C ILE A 82 -3.24 3.45 -5.57
N GLN A 83 -4.37 2.84 -5.22
CA GLN A 83 -4.58 1.41 -5.45
C GLN A 83 -4.50 1.06 -6.94
N LEU A 84 -5.07 1.87 -7.82
CA LEU A 84 -5.00 1.66 -9.27
C LEU A 84 -3.55 1.71 -9.77
N ILE A 85 -2.74 2.66 -9.29
CA ILE A 85 -1.30 2.71 -9.59
C ILE A 85 -0.61 1.42 -9.11
N GLY A 86 -0.91 0.95 -7.91
CA GLY A 86 -0.38 -0.30 -7.37
C GLY A 86 -0.73 -1.52 -8.22
N ILE A 87 -1.97 -1.62 -8.68
CA ILE A 87 -2.43 -2.69 -9.59
C ILE A 87 -1.67 -2.63 -10.92
N VAL A 88 -1.51 -1.44 -11.52
CA VAL A 88 -0.76 -1.26 -12.76
C VAL A 88 0.69 -1.73 -12.60
N LEU A 89 1.34 -1.40 -11.48
CA LEU A 89 2.71 -1.86 -11.20
C LEU A 89 2.79 -3.38 -11.06
N LEU A 90 1.80 -4.01 -10.42
CA LEU A 90 1.73 -5.47 -10.33
C LEU A 90 1.51 -6.13 -11.71
N ILE A 91 0.67 -5.54 -12.57
CA ILE A 91 0.47 -6.01 -13.94
C ILE A 91 1.78 -5.88 -14.73
N ILE A 92 2.50 -4.76 -14.60
CA ILE A 92 3.81 -4.57 -15.24
C ILE A 92 4.81 -5.63 -14.74
N SER A 93 4.82 -5.89 -13.43
CA SER A 93 5.65 -6.94 -12.84
C SER A 93 5.33 -8.33 -13.39
N ALA A 94 4.05 -8.66 -13.60
CA ALA A 94 3.61 -9.96 -14.08
C ALA A 94 3.84 -10.14 -15.59
N THR A 95 3.66 -9.08 -16.37
CA THR A 95 3.76 -9.07 -17.85
C THR A 95 5.19 -8.88 -18.35
N ARG A 96 6.12 -8.43 -17.51
CA ARG A 96 7.57 -8.47 -17.78
C ARG A 96 8.19 -9.64 -17.02
N PRO A 97 7.94 -10.90 -17.44
CA PRO A 97 8.42 -12.07 -16.73
C PRO A 97 9.93 -12.02 -16.66
N PHE A 98 10.46 -12.23 -15.44
CA PHE A 98 11.85 -12.53 -15.04
C PHE A 98 12.91 -12.51 -16.14
N GLY A 99 13.02 -11.38 -16.84
CA GLY A 99 13.94 -11.19 -17.94
C GLY A 99 15.35 -11.33 -17.40
N ARG A 100 16.05 -12.34 -17.91
CA ARG A 100 17.45 -12.65 -17.62
C ARG A 100 18.28 -11.36 -17.73
N LYS A 101 19.22 -11.20 -16.78
CA LYS A 101 20.23 -10.13 -16.73
C LYS A 101 20.58 -9.62 -18.13
N GLU A 102 20.10 -8.43 -18.48
CA GLU A 102 20.79 -7.57 -19.45
C GLU A 102 22.03 -6.98 -18.78
#